data_AF-A0A7V6CCN1-F1
#
_entry.id   AF-A0A7V6CCN1-F1
#
_cell.length_a   1.000
_cell.length_b   1.000
_cell.length_c   1.000
_cell.angle_alpha   90.00
_cell.angle_beta   90.00
_cell.angle_gamma   90.00
#
_symmetry.space_group_name_H-M   'P 1'
#
loop_
_entity.id
_entity.type
_entity.pdbx_description
1 polymer ?
#
loop_
_entity_poly.entity_id
_entity_poly.type
_entity_poly.pdbx_seq_one_letter_code
_entity_poly.pdbx_strand_id
1 'polypeptide(L)' 'APEMLEDAQFKARQAIITTLHPKFGELKMQNVAPKLSSTPGGVRSAAPELGQHNEEVYRQLLNYSEERIEQLREAGII' A
#
# COMPACT_ATOMS: atom_id res chain seq x y z
N ALA A 1 -11.46 9.20 19.59
CA ALA A 1 -11.13 9.10 18.15
C ALA A 1 -11.76 10.22 17.30
N PRO A 2 -13.08 10.50 17.33
CA PRO A 2 -13.67 11.52 16.45
C PRO A 2 -13.10 12.93 16.69
N GLU A 3 -12.74 13.26 17.94
CA GLU A 3 -12.10 14.53 18.29
C GLU A 3 -10.78 14.76 17.55
N MET A 4 -9.98 13.72 17.31
CA MET A 4 -8.71 13.83 16.58
C MET A 4 -8.92 14.16 15.09
N LEU A 5 -10.05 13.74 14.52
CA LEU A 5 -10.39 14.05 13.13
C LEU A 5 -10.79 15.51 12.98
N GLU A 6 -11.40 16.09 14.01
CA GLU A 6 -11.83 17.48 14.02
C GLU A 6 -10.76 18.47 14.50
N ASP A 7 -9.73 17.97 15.20
CA ASP A 7 -8.63 18.76 15.75
C ASP A 7 -7.89 19.59 14.69
N ALA A 8 -7.72 20.87 15.01
CA ALA A 8 -7.12 21.85 14.10
C ALA A 8 -5.66 21.51 13.75
N GLN A 9 -4.90 20.95 14.69
CA GLN A 9 -3.51 20.58 14.47
C GLN A 9 -3.39 19.33 13.61
N PHE A 10 -4.27 18.34 13.80
CA PHE A 10 -4.33 17.16 12.93
C PHE A 10 -4.69 17.54 11.49
N LYS A 11 -5.66 18.43 11.30
CA LYS A 11 -6.02 18.98 9.98
C LYS A 11 -4.87 19.77 9.35
N ALA A 12 -4.28 20.72 10.09
CA ALA A 12 -3.17 21.55 9.62
C ALA A 12 -1.95 20.72 9.20
N ARG A 13 -1.69 19.62 9.90
CA ARG A 13 -0.57 18.73 9.60
C ARG A 13 -0.91 17.64 8.60
N GLN A 14 -2.17 17.53 8.16
CA GLN A 14 -2.69 16.41 7.36
C GLN A 14 -2.30 15.07 7.97
N ALA A 15 -2.46 14.96 9.29
CA ALA A 15 -2.07 13.77 10.06
C ALA A 15 -2.97 12.57 9.73
N ILE A 16 -4.22 12.83 9.33
CA ILE A 16 -5.14 11.83 8.77
C ILE A 16 -5.44 12.23 7.32
N ILE A 17 -5.36 11.26 6.42
CA ILE A 17 -5.67 11.42 4.99
C ILE A 17 -6.79 10.48 4.58
N THR A 18 -7.49 10.84 3.51
CA THR A 18 -8.44 9.94 2.83
C THR A 18 -7.73 9.32 1.62
N THR A 19 -7.80 7.99 1.50
CA THR A 19 -7.25 7.23 0.37
C THR A 19 -8.33 6.36 -0.25
N LEU A 20 -8.28 6.13 -1.56
CA LEU A 20 -9.20 5.23 -2.23
C LEU A 20 -8.67 3.79 -2.17
N HIS A 21 -9.42 2.90 -1.52
CA HIS A 21 -9.13 1.48 -1.44
C HIS A 21 -10.07 0.68 -2.36
N PRO A 22 -9.57 -0.23 -3.22
CA PRO A 22 -10.39 -0.98 -4.17
C PRO A 22 -11.60 -1.69 -3.55
N LYS A 23 -11.44 -2.25 -2.34
CA LYS A 23 -12.50 -2.95 -1.60
C LYS A 23 -13.33 -2.08 -0.63
N PHE A 24 -12.75 -1.01 -0.09
CA PHE A 24 -13.36 -0.25 1.01
C PHE A 24 -13.81 1.16 0.60
N GLY A 25 -13.55 1.57 -0.64
CA GLY A 25 -13.86 2.92 -1.11
C GLY A 25 -12.99 3.95 -0.41
N GLU A 26 -13.58 5.05 0.06
CA GLU A 26 -12.86 6.08 0.81
C GLU A 26 -12.50 5.60 2.21
N LEU A 27 -11.20 5.45 2.46
CA LEU A 27 -10.66 5.04 3.75
C LEU A 27 -9.88 6.19 4.38
N LYS A 28 -10.22 6.57 5.62
CA LYS A 28 -9.41 7.47 6.42
C LYS A 28 -8.31 6.70 7.16
N MET A 29 -7.06 7.12 7.02
CA MET A 29 -5.93 6.50 7.70
C MET A 29 -4.87 7.52 8.14
N GLN A 30 -4.02 7.10 9.07
CA GLN A 30 -2.86 7.88 9.51
C GLN A 30 -1.90 8.11 8.33
N ASN A 31 -1.50 9.37 8.16
CA ASN A 31 -0.51 9.77 7.17
C ASN A 31 0.92 9.48 7.65
N VAL A 32 1.87 9.51 6.72
CA VAL A 32 3.29 9.27 6.98
C VAL A 32 3.83 10.28 7.99
N ALA A 33 4.52 9.77 9.01
CA ALA A 33 5.19 10.55 10.04
C ALA A 33 6.60 9.98 10.29
N PRO A 34 7.64 10.83 10.49
CA PRO A 34 7.62 12.30 10.45
C PRO A 34 7.53 12.86 9.02
N LYS A 35 7.13 14.13 8.89
CA LYS A 35 7.16 14.87 7.61
C LYS A 35 8.55 15.45 7.37
N LEU A 36 9.26 14.91 6.38
CA LEU A 36 10.56 15.44 5.96
C LEU A 36 10.35 16.67 5.07
N SER A 37 11.20 17.68 5.25
CA SER A 37 11.09 18.96 4.51
C SER A 37 11.54 18.83 3.06
N SER A 38 12.58 18.04 2.78
CA SER A 38 13.13 17.88 1.42
C SER A 38 12.55 16.69 0.66
N THR A 39 12.17 15.63 1.37
CA THR A 39 11.67 14.36 0.78
C THR A 39 10.40 13.90 1.51
N PRO A 40 9.30 14.68 1.46
CA PRO A 40 8.08 14.33 2.17
C PRO A 40 7.57 12.96 1.70
N GLY A 41 7.38 12.05 2.66
CA GLY A 41 6.75 10.76 2.40
C GLY A 41 5.25 10.91 2.13
N GLY A 42 4.66 9.89 1.51
CA GLY A 42 3.23 9.84 1.23
C GLY A 42 2.73 8.43 0.96
N VAL A 43 1.43 8.22 1.17
CA VAL A 43 0.74 6.98 0.79
C VAL A 43 0.49 7.01 -0.71
N ARG A 44 1.08 6.06 -1.44
CA ARG A 44 1.05 6.02 -2.92
C ARG A 44 -0.02 5.09 -3.48
N SER A 45 -0.37 4.05 -2.73
CA SER A 45 -1.32 3.03 -3.15
C SER A 45 -2.01 2.42 -1.93
N ALA A 46 -3.18 1.82 -2.17
CA ALA A 46 -3.82 0.95 -1.21
C ALA A 46 -2.98 -0.29 -0.92
N ALA A 47 -3.34 -1.02 0.14
CA ALA A 47 -2.74 -2.32 0.42
C ALA A 47 -2.99 -3.29 -0.75
N PRO A 48 -1.99 -4.07 -1.17
CA PRO A 48 -2.15 -5.02 -2.26
C PRO A 48 -3.04 -6.20 -1.86
N GLU A 49 -3.62 -6.85 -2.86
CA GLU A 49 -4.23 -8.17 -2.68
C GLU A 49 -3.17 -9.25 -2.47
N LEU A 50 -3.60 -10.40 -1.92
CA LEU A 50 -2.74 -11.56 -1.77
C LEU A 50 -2.20 -11.99 -3.14
N GLY A 51 -0.88 -12.01 -3.30
CA GLY A 51 -0.21 -12.40 -4.54
C GLY A 51 -0.25 -11.35 -5.67
N GLN A 52 -0.77 -10.14 -5.44
CA GLN A 52 -0.92 -9.10 -6.49
C GLN A 52 0.38 -8.82 -7.26
N HIS A 53 1.53 -8.92 -6.61
CA HIS A 53 2.85 -8.63 -7.19
C HIS A 53 3.67 -9.88 -7.54
N ASN A 54 3.08 -11.09 -7.48
CA ASN A 54 3.83 -12.33 -7.77
C ASN A 54 4.42 -12.31 -9.19
N GLU A 55 3.65 -11.92 -10.20
CA GLU A 55 4.13 -11.85 -11.59
C GLU A 55 5.24 -10.81 -11.75
N GLU A 56 5.05 -9.61 -11.20
CA GLU A 56 6.04 -8.52 -11.25
C GLU A 56 7.37 -8.97 -10.63
N VAL A 57 7.32 -9.55 -9.42
CA VAL A 57 8.53 -9.94 -8.70
C VAL A 57 9.18 -11.18 -9.32
N TYR A 58 8.44 -12.27 -9.54
CA TYR A 58 9.03 -13.51 -10.02
C TYR A 58 9.49 -13.40 -11.47
N ARG A 59 8.69 -12.79 -12.35
CA ARG A 59 9.04 -12.70 -13.78
C ARG A 59 9.96 -11.53 -14.10
N GLN A 60 9.69 -10.34 -13.57
CA GLN A 60 10.41 -9.12 -13.99
C GLN A 60 11.65 -8.84 -13.15
N LEU A 61 11.58 -9.07 -11.83
CA LEU A 61 12.72 -8.80 -10.95
C LEU A 61 13.66 -10.01 -10.82
N LEU A 62 13.11 -11.22 -10.72
CA LEU A 62 13.87 -12.45 -10.51
C LEU A 62 14.09 -13.29 -11.77
N ASN A 63 13.51 -12.88 -12.92
CA ASN A 63 13.64 -13.56 -14.21
C ASN A 63 13.29 -15.05 -14.18
N TYR A 64 12.27 -15.45 -13.41
CA TYR A 64 11.77 -16.82 -13.45
C TYR A 64 11.05 -17.06 -14.77
N SER A 65 11.24 -18.25 -15.33
CA SER A 65 10.49 -18.68 -16.50
C SER A 65 9.04 -18.96 -16.13
N GLU A 66 8.16 -18.94 -17.13
CA GLU A 66 6.73 -19.21 -16.96
C GLU A 66 6.50 -20.62 -16.42
N GLU A 67 7.30 -21.59 -16.88
CA GLU A 67 7.25 -22.98 -16.40
C GLU A 67 7.57 -23.08 -14.91
N ARG A 68 8.55 -22.29 -14.44
CA ARG A 68 8.92 -22.29 -13.02
C ARG A 68 7.84 -21.67 -12.15
N ILE A 69 7.20 -20.60 -12.62
CA ILE A 69 6.09 -19.95 -11.89
C ILE A 69 4.92 -20.93 -11.78
N GLU A 70 4.60 -21.67 -12.85
CA GLU A 70 3.51 -22.64 -12.82
C GLU A 70 3.81 -23.81 -11.87
N GLN A 71 5.05 -24.31 -11.83
CA GLN A 71 5.45 -25.32 -10.84
C GLN A 71 5.23 -24.85 -9.38
N LEU A 72 5.51 -23.58 -9.09
CA LEU A 72 5.28 -23.01 -7.75
C LEU A 72 3.78 -22.93 -7.43
N ARG A 73 2.95 -22.61 -8.44
CA ARG A 73 1.50 -22.56 -8.31
C ARG A 73 0.90 -23.95 -8.07
N GLU A 74 1.31 -24.93 -8.86
CA GLU A 74 0.88 -26.33 -8.71
C GLU A 74 1.29 -26.92 -7.36
N ALA A 75 2.46 -26.53 -6.84
CA ALA A 75 2.93 -26.93 -5.52
C ALA A 75 2.24 -26.20 -4.36
N GLY A 76 1.38 -25.21 -4.64
CA GLY A 76 0.70 -24.41 -3.61
C GLY A 76 1.62 -23.48 -2.82
N ILE A 77 2.79 -23.14 -3.38
CA ILE A 77 3.76 -22.24 -2.75
C ILE A 77 3.38 -20.77 -2.97
N ILE A 78 2.74 -20.45 -4.11
CA ILE A 78 2.34 -19.09 -4.52
C ILE A 78 0.89 -19.00 -4.98
#